data_AF-A0A7N2MJ63-F1
#
_entry.id   AF-A0A7N2MJ63-F1
#
_cell.length_a   1.000
_cell.length_b   1.000
_cell.length_c   1.000
_cell.angle_alpha   90.00
_cell.angle_beta   90.00
_cell.angle_gamma   90.00
#
_symmetry.space_group_name_H-M   'P 1'
#
loop_
_entity.id
_entity.type
_entity.pdbx_description
1 polymer ?
#
loop_
_entity_poly.entity_id
_entity_poly.type
_entity_poly.pdbx_seq_one_letter_code
_entity_poly.pdbx_strand_id
1 'polypeptide(L)'
;MRSKQWTATNQPHLCIFLDKAAVKTRADSPWMLCPVTQVEETKQMMKMLPILIATIIPSVIVAQSNTLFIKQCTTLNRSMGPHFEIPPACLQAFVTIFMLISLVIYDRLFVPTVRRYTKNPRGISLLQRLGIGLTLHVIIMVTACLAERKRLKVARENQIFGKSDTVPLTIFIFLPQFGLVGIADAFVEVAKLELFYDQAPESMKSLGTS
;
A
#
# COMPACT_ATOMS: atom_id res chain seq x y z
N MET A 1 28.13 7.96 -12.00
CA MET A 1 27.78 9.37 -12.31
C MET A 1 26.96 9.94 -11.17
N ARG A 2 27.60 10.83 -10.38
CA ARG A 2 27.09 11.74 -9.33
C ARG A 2 25.92 11.25 -8.46
N SER A 3 26.28 10.60 -7.35
CA SER A 3 25.55 10.70 -6.09
C SER A 3 25.36 12.18 -5.74
N LYS A 4 24.12 12.65 -5.73
CA LYS A 4 23.81 13.94 -5.11
C LYS A 4 23.97 13.75 -3.60
N GLN A 5 25.16 14.09 -3.11
CA GLN A 5 25.38 14.50 -1.73
C GLN A 5 24.33 15.57 -1.42
N TRP A 6 23.32 15.21 -0.63
CA TRP A 6 22.48 16.18 0.04
C TRP A 6 23.36 16.91 1.05
N THR A 7 23.91 18.04 0.62
CA THR A 7 24.53 19.02 1.50
C THR A 7 23.51 19.46 2.54
N ALA A 8 23.84 19.16 3.80
CA ALA A 8 23.51 19.70 5.12
C ALA A 8 22.61 20.96 5.32
N THR A 9 21.95 21.54 4.32
CA THR A 9 21.37 22.89 4.45
C THR A 9 19.83 22.93 4.53
N ASN A 10 19.15 21.79 4.60
CA ASN A 10 17.70 21.72 4.83
C ASN A 10 17.35 20.63 5.86
N GLN A 11 17.98 20.67 7.03
CA GLN A 11 17.56 19.87 8.17
C GLN A 11 16.28 20.48 8.76
N PRO A 12 15.10 19.83 8.68
CA PRO A 12 13.98 20.24 9.51
C PRO A 12 14.38 20.08 10.98
N HIS A 13 14.08 21.08 11.81
CA HIS A 13 14.47 21.21 13.22
C HIS A 13 14.10 20.03 14.16
N LEU A 14 13.46 18.98 13.64
CA LEU A 14 12.84 17.90 14.40
C LEU A 14 13.86 16.93 15.06
N CYS A 15 15.11 16.87 14.60
CA CYS A 15 16.07 15.84 15.05
C CYS A 15 17.42 16.38 15.54
N ILE A 16 17.53 17.69 15.77
CA ILE A 16 18.78 18.33 16.26
C ILE A 16 19.21 17.76 17.62
N PHE A 17 18.26 17.26 18.43
CA PHE A 17 18.59 16.61 19.69
C PHE A 17 19.47 15.37 19.52
N LEU A 18 19.32 14.61 18.43
CA LEU A 18 20.15 13.42 18.19
C LEU A 18 21.62 13.75 17.95
N ASP A 19 21.94 15.00 17.55
CA ASP A 19 23.34 15.43 17.43
C ASP A 19 24.09 15.41 18.77
N LYS A 20 23.36 15.54 19.90
CA LYS A 20 23.98 15.45 21.23
C LYS A 20 24.58 14.07 21.51
N ALA A 21 24.10 13.02 20.86
CA ALA A 21 24.65 11.66 21.01
C ALA A 21 26.03 11.48 20.35
N ALA A 22 26.43 12.41 19.46
CA ALA A 22 27.75 12.42 18.84
C ALA A 22 28.73 13.40 19.52
N VAL A 23 28.30 14.12 20.56
CA VAL A 23 29.13 15.10 21.27
C VAL A 23 29.92 14.41 22.38
N LYS A 24 31.26 14.54 22.34
CA LYS A 24 32.15 13.97 23.34
C LYS A 24 31.94 14.62 24.71
N THR A 25 31.29 13.90 25.61
CA THR A 25 31.08 14.28 27.02
C THR A 25 32.17 13.63 27.87
N ARG A 26 32.51 14.17 29.06
CA ARG A 26 33.62 13.67 29.93
C ARG A 26 33.51 12.20 30.39
N ALA A 27 32.41 11.51 30.09
CA ALA A 27 32.19 10.11 30.43
C ALA A 27 32.37 9.24 29.18
N ASP A 28 33.45 8.47 29.12
CA ASP A 28 33.80 7.55 28.03
C ASP A 28 33.03 6.22 28.14
N SER A 29 31.69 6.27 28.18
CA SER A 29 30.90 5.04 28.07
C SER A 29 30.46 4.78 26.61
N PRO A 30 30.63 3.56 26.07
CA PRO A 30 30.22 3.22 24.70
C PRO A 30 28.73 3.45 24.41
N TRP A 31 27.90 3.45 25.45
CA TRP A 31 26.46 3.70 25.38
C TRP A 31 26.08 5.18 25.38
N MET A 32 27.03 6.08 25.68
CA MET A 32 26.83 7.54 25.67
C MET A 32 27.43 8.23 24.44
N LEU A 33 28.25 7.52 23.64
CA LEU A 33 28.94 8.10 22.49
C LEU A 33 28.69 7.27 21.23
N CYS A 34 27.90 7.82 20.30
CA CYS A 34 27.64 7.20 19.01
C CYS A 34 28.44 7.92 17.91
N PRO A 35 28.97 7.17 16.91
CA PRO A 35 29.57 7.81 15.74
C PRO A 35 28.53 8.63 14.98
N VAL A 36 28.98 9.75 14.39
CA VAL A 36 28.11 10.66 13.61
C VAL A 36 27.36 9.93 12.50
N THR A 37 27.96 8.88 11.93
CA THR A 37 27.32 8.01 10.93
C THR A 37 26.06 7.34 11.48
N GLN A 38 26.11 6.74 12.68
CA GLN A 38 24.95 6.10 13.32
C GLN A 38 23.85 7.10 13.66
N VAL A 39 24.22 8.31 14.06
CA VAL A 39 23.27 9.40 14.33
C VAL A 39 22.54 9.82 13.06
N GLU A 40 23.25 9.98 11.94
CA GLU A 40 22.63 10.38 10.68
C GLU A 40 21.76 9.26 10.07
N GLU A 41 22.20 7.99 10.17
CA GLU A 41 21.38 6.84 9.79
C GLU A 41 20.06 6.79 10.58
N THR A 42 20.11 7.06 11.89
CA THR A 42 18.93 7.13 12.76
C THR A 42 18.02 8.29 12.37
N LYS A 43 18.58 9.48 12.09
CA LYS A 43 17.79 10.64 11.61
C LYS A 43 17.10 10.33 10.29
N GLN A 44 17.76 9.63 9.39
CA GLN A 44 17.19 9.22 8.11
C GLN A 44 16.01 8.24 8.32
N MET A 45 16.13 7.28 9.23
CA MET A 45 15.02 6.41 9.62
C MET A 45 13.85 7.17 10.25
N MET A 46 14.12 8.15 11.14
CA MET A 46 13.04 8.97 11.73
C MET A 46 12.28 9.78 10.67
N LYS A 47 12.93 10.19 9.58
CA LYS A 47 12.26 10.86 8.45
C LYS A 47 11.35 9.92 7.65
N MET A 48 11.61 8.61 7.67
CA MET A 48 10.77 7.60 7.02
C MET A 48 9.56 7.19 7.87
N LEU A 49 9.61 7.41 9.19
CA LEU A 49 8.54 7.00 10.11
C LEU A 49 7.14 7.54 9.74
N PRO A 50 6.95 8.81 9.35
CA PRO A 50 5.64 9.29 8.90
C PRO A 50 5.10 8.54 7.68
N ILE A 51 6.00 8.13 6.77
CA ILE A 51 5.63 7.35 5.57
C ILE A 51 5.23 5.94 5.99
N LEU A 52 5.96 5.31 6.91
CA LEU A 52 5.58 4.01 7.48
C LEU A 52 4.22 4.07 8.17
N ILE A 53 3.93 5.12 8.94
CA ILE A 53 2.61 5.34 9.54
C ILE A 53 1.53 5.46 8.45
N ALA A 54 1.78 6.21 7.37
CA ALA A 54 0.84 6.32 6.26
C ALA A 54 0.57 4.98 5.56
N THR A 55 1.53 4.03 5.60
CA THR A 55 1.35 2.67 5.04
C THR A 55 0.49 1.75 5.89
N ILE A 56 0.09 2.13 7.11
CA ILE A 56 -0.83 1.33 7.93
C ILE A 56 -2.18 1.17 7.23
N ILE A 57 -2.70 2.24 6.60
CA ILE A 57 -3.99 2.22 5.90
C ILE A 57 -4.02 1.14 4.81
N PRO A 58 -3.12 1.14 3.81
CA PRO A 58 -3.12 0.10 2.79
C PRO A 58 -2.90 -1.30 3.37
N SER A 59 -2.06 -1.46 4.40
CA SER A 59 -1.89 -2.77 5.08
C SER A 59 -3.20 -3.29 5.69
N VAL A 60 -4.01 -2.42 6.29
CA VAL A 60 -5.35 -2.78 6.80
C VAL A 60 -6.26 -3.20 5.65
N ILE A 61 -6.22 -2.50 4.51
CA ILE A 61 -7.06 -2.83 3.35
C ILE A 61 -6.68 -4.18 2.75
N VAL A 62 -5.39 -4.49 2.64
CA VAL A 62 -4.90 -5.80 2.21
C VAL A 62 -5.41 -6.90 3.16
N ALA A 63 -5.32 -6.67 4.48
CA ALA A 63 -5.85 -7.61 5.47
C ALA A 63 -7.37 -7.82 5.34
N GLN A 64 -8.13 -6.76 5.08
CA GLN A 64 -9.58 -6.85 4.84
C GLN A 64 -9.91 -7.59 3.54
N SER A 65 -9.13 -7.37 2.48
CA SER A 65 -9.30 -8.07 1.20
C SER A 65 -9.16 -9.59 1.36
N ASN A 66 -8.17 -10.02 2.14
CA ASN A 66 -7.91 -11.44 2.40
C ASN A 66 -8.89 -12.10 3.39
N THR A 67 -9.72 -11.31 4.08
CA THR A 67 -10.59 -11.82 5.16
C THR A 67 -12.05 -11.44 4.93
N LEU A 68 -12.42 -10.21 5.24
CA LEU A 68 -13.80 -9.72 5.20
C LEU A 68 -14.40 -9.80 3.79
N PHE A 69 -13.64 -9.42 2.77
CA PHE A 69 -14.15 -9.45 1.39
C PHE A 69 -14.45 -10.89 0.94
N ILE A 70 -13.59 -11.85 1.29
CA ILE A 70 -13.82 -13.27 1.02
C ILE A 70 -15.06 -13.78 1.78
N LYS A 71 -15.23 -13.37 3.05
CA LYS A 71 -16.41 -13.73 3.86
C LYS A 71 -17.70 -13.19 3.25
N GLN A 72 -17.72 -11.96 2.75
CA GLN A 72 -18.90 -11.41 2.07
C GLN A 72 -19.27 -12.25 0.84
N CYS A 73 -18.27 -12.68 0.08
CA CYS A 73 -18.47 -13.51 -1.11
C CYS A 73 -19.03 -14.90 -0.81
N THR A 74 -18.76 -15.46 0.39
CA THR A 74 -19.38 -16.74 0.81
C THR A 74 -20.90 -16.66 1.02
N THR A 75 -21.45 -15.45 1.19
CA THR A 75 -22.90 -15.23 1.42
C THR A 75 -23.68 -14.95 0.14
N LEU A 76 -23.01 -14.90 -1.01
CA LEU A 76 -23.59 -14.56 -2.30
C LEU A 76 -23.82 -15.79 -3.17
N ASN A 77 -24.64 -15.65 -4.21
CA ASN A 77 -24.77 -16.67 -5.23
C ASN A 77 -23.47 -16.76 -6.06
N ARG A 78 -22.84 -17.94 -6.01
CA ARG A 78 -21.56 -18.26 -6.65
C ARG A 78 -21.71 -19.04 -7.94
N SER A 79 -22.94 -19.39 -8.32
CA SER A 79 -23.22 -20.13 -9.54
C SER A 79 -22.85 -19.28 -10.77
N MET A 80 -22.04 -19.88 -11.65
CA MET A 80 -21.67 -19.36 -12.96
C MET A 80 -22.11 -20.39 -14.00
N GLY A 81 -23.39 -20.29 -14.38
CA GLY A 81 -24.05 -21.28 -15.20
C GLY A 81 -24.61 -22.47 -14.40
N PRO A 82 -25.17 -23.48 -15.07
CA PRO A 82 -25.98 -24.53 -14.42
C PRO A 82 -25.19 -25.54 -13.57
N HIS A 83 -23.87 -25.67 -13.76
CA HIS A 83 -23.08 -26.74 -13.13
C HIS A 83 -21.77 -26.28 -12.48
N PHE A 84 -21.50 -24.98 -12.42
CA PHE A 84 -20.23 -24.47 -11.91
C PHE A 84 -20.45 -23.44 -10.81
N GLU A 85 -19.84 -23.66 -9.64
CA GLU A 85 -19.80 -22.70 -8.55
C GLU A 85 -18.39 -22.15 -8.39
N ILE A 86 -18.27 -20.83 -8.40
CA ILE A 86 -16.98 -20.15 -8.24
C ILE A 86 -16.58 -20.16 -6.75
N PRO A 87 -15.41 -20.71 -6.40
CA PRO A 87 -14.88 -20.56 -5.04
C PRO A 87 -14.66 -19.07 -4.72
N PRO A 88 -15.10 -18.56 -3.55
CA PRO A 88 -14.95 -17.14 -3.19
C PRO A 88 -13.51 -16.63 -3.27
N ALA A 89 -12.53 -17.48 -2.94
CA ALA A 89 -11.11 -17.16 -3.01
C ALA A 89 -10.61 -16.91 -4.45
N CYS A 90 -11.30 -17.40 -5.49
CA CYS A 90 -10.93 -17.14 -6.88
C CYS A 90 -11.01 -15.65 -7.24
N LEU A 91 -11.77 -14.83 -6.50
CA LEU A 91 -11.74 -13.37 -6.69
C LEU A 91 -10.38 -12.75 -6.41
N GLN A 92 -9.56 -13.37 -5.55
CA GLN A 92 -8.20 -12.92 -5.30
C GLN A 92 -7.30 -13.11 -6.53
N ALA A 93 -7.57 -14.11 -7.37
CA ALA A 93 -6.86 -14.27 -8.64
C ALA A 93 -7.11 -13.07 -9.57
N PHE A 94 -8.32 -12.49 -9.55
CA PHE A 94 -8.61 -11.27 -10.31
C PHE A 94 -7.79 -10.09 -9.80
N VAL A 95 -7.62 -9.92 -8.49
CA VAL A 95 -6.73 -8.89 -7.92
C VAL A 95 -5.34 -8.98 -8.54
N THR A 96 -4.75 -10.18 -8.53
CA THR A 96 -3.43 -10.41 -9.11
C THR A 96 -3.39 -10.11 -10.60
N ILE A 97 -4.41 -10.53 -11.36
CA ILE A 97 -4.50 -10.24 -12.81
C ILE A 97 -4.56 -8.73 -13.06
N PHE A 98 -5.44 -8.01 -12.37
CA PHE A 98 -5.56 -6.55 -12.50
C PHE A 98 -4.28 -5.83 -12.06
N MET A 99 -3.60 -6.32 -11.01
CA MET A 99 -2.31 -5.79 -10.57
C MET A 99 -1.25 -5.94 -11.66
N LEU A 100 -1.09 -7.13 -12.24
CA LEU A 100 -0.12 -7.39 -13.31
C LEU A 100 -0.41 -6.54 -14.56
N ILE A 101 -1.68 -6.45 -14.97
CA ILE A 101 -2.10 -5.60 -16.08
C ILE A 101 -1.76 -4.14 -15.79
N SER A 102 -2.04 -3.66 -14.57
CA SER A 102 -1.75 -2.29 -14.16
C SER A 102 -0.25 -1.99 -14.17
N LEU A 103 0.58 -2.93 -13.73
CA LEU A 103 2.05 -2.80 -13.80
C LEU A 103 2.52 -2.68 -15.24
N VAL A 104 2.05 -3.56 -16.14
CA VAL A 104 2.41 -3.51 -17.55
C VAL A 104 1.99 -2.19 -18.19
N ILE A 105 0.76 -1.73 -17.92
CA ILE A 105 0.26 -0.42 -18.39
C ILE A 105 1.11 0.72 -17.84
N TYR A 106 1.45 0.68 -16.55
CA TYR A 106 2.26 1.70 -15.90
C TYR A 106 3.65 1.78 -16.55
N ASP A 107 4.36 0.66 -16.69
CA ASP A 107 5.72 0.63 -17.19
C ASP A 107 5.82 0.89 -18.70
N ARG A 108 4.87 0.38 -19.49
CA ARG A 108 4.91 0.47 -20.96
C ARG A 108 4.27 1.73 -21.53
N LEU A 109 3.22 2.24 -20.89
CA LEU A 109 2.44 3.37 -21.42
C LEU A 109 2.62 4.62 -20.57
N PHE A 110 2.44 4.52 -19.25
CA PHE A 110 2.48 5.69 -18.38
C PHE A 110 3.88 6.28 -18.24
N VAL A 111 4.88 5.47 -17.87
CA VAL A 111 6.26 5.95 -17.65
C VAL A 111 6.86 6.62 -18.89
N PRO A 112 6.82 6.02 -20.11
CA PRO A 112 7.40 6.66 -21.30
C PRO A 112 6.69 7.96 -21.68
N THR A 113 5.37 8.02 -21.49
CA THR A 113 4.56 9.22 -21.78
C THR A 113 4.89 10.34 -20.81
N VAL A 114 4.85 10.06 -19.51
CA VAL A 114 5.05 11.07 -18.47
C VAL A 114 6.50 11.53 -18.43
N ARG A 115 7.48 10.65 -18.66
CA ARG A 115 8.91 11.01 -18.71
C ARG A 115 9.22 12.06 -19.77
N ARG A 116 8.47 12.10 -20.89
CA ARG A 116 8.61 13.17 -21.91
C ARG A 116 8.29 14.55 -21.35
N TYR A 117 7.34 14.63 -20.41
CA TYR A 117 6.91 15.88 -19.79
C TYR A 117 7.71 16.21 -18.53
N THR A 118 7.87 15.25 -17.61
CA THR A 118 8.50 15.48 -16.30
C THR A 118 10.01 15.44 -16.33
N LYS A 119 10.62 14.91 -17.41
CA LYS A 119 12.07 14.63 -17.54
C LYS A 119 12.63 13.74 -16.42
N ASN A 120 11.77 13.12 -15.62
CA ASN A 120 12.15 12.20 -14.55
C ASN A 120 12.26 10.78 -15.14
N PRO A 121 13.37 10.06 -14.94
CA PRO A 121 13.51 8.68 -15.43
C PRO A 121 12.41 7.73 -14.93
N ARG A 122 11.80 7.99 -13.76
CA ARG A 122 10.70 7.22 -13.17
C ARG A 122 9.30 7.74 -13.53
N GLY A 123 9.19 8.78 -14.37
CA GLY A 123 7.92 9.42 -14.71
C GLY A 123 7.41 10.35 -13.60
N ILE A 124 6.96 9.80 -12.47
CA ILE A 124 6.49 10.55 -11.30
C ILE A 124 7.37 10.30 -10.06
N SER A 125 7.22 11.09 -9.00
CA SER A 125 7.92 10.81 -7.75
C SER A 125 7.30 9.62 -7.00
N LEU A 126 8.10 8.93 -6.18
CA LEU A 126 7.61 7.79 -5.39
C LEU A 126 6.49 8.19 -4.41
N LEU A 127 6.62 9.36 -3.80
CA LEU A 127 5.59 9.92 -2.91
C LEU A 127 4.28 10.23 -3.66
N GLN A 128 4.36 10.74 -4.90
CA GLN A 128 3.18 10.95 -5.74
C GLN A 128 2.53 9.62 -6.13
N ARG A 129 3.33 8.62 -6.53
CA ARG A 129 2.85 7.28 -6.84
C ARG A 129 2.12 6.66 -5.64
N LEU A 130 2.71 6.77 -4.45
CA LEU A 130 2.10 6.33 -3.19
C LEU A 130 0.79 7.08 -2.90
N GLY A 131 0.77 8.41 -3.03
CA GLY A 131 -0.42 9.22 -2.80
C GLY A 131 -1.59 8.91 -3.74
N ILE A 132 -1.30 8.61 -5.01
CA ILE A 132 -2.31 8.14 -5.98
C ILE A 132 -2.90 6.82 -5.51
N GLY A 133 -2.05 5.86 -5.12
CA GLY A 133 -2.48 4.57 -4.58
C GLY A 133 -3.35 4.70 -3.34
N LEU A 134 -2.98 5.57 -2.38
CA LEU A 134 -3.79 5.86 -1.20
C LEU A 134 -5.16 6.47 -1.55
N THR A 135 -5.22 7.34 -2.56
CA THR A 135 -6.48 7.91 -3.05
C THR A 135 -7.37 6.82 -3.67
N LEU A 136 -6.79 5.90 -4.44
CA LEU A 136 -7.50 4.75 -5.00
C LEU A 136 -8.07 3.83 -3.90
N HIS A 137 -7.33 3.62 -2.80
CA HIS A 137 -7.83 2.89 -1.64
C HIS A 137 -9.07 3.51 -1.00
N VAL A 138 -9.19 4.84 -0.96
CA VAL A 138 -10.43 5.50 -0.51
C VAL A 138 -11.58 5.17 -1.46
N ILE A 139 -11.35 5.25 -2.77
CA ILE A 139 -12.36 4.92 -3.79
C ILE A 139 -12.79 3.45 -3.70
N ILE A 140 -11.85 2.54 -3.43
CA ILE A 140 -12.14 1.11 -3.18
C ILE A 140 -13.08 0.97 -1.99
N MET A 141 -12.81 1.62 -0.87
CA MET A 141 -13.64 1.51 0.33
C MET A 141 -15.03 2.10 0.13
N VAL A 142 -15.15 3.19 -0.62
CA VAL A 142 -16.46 3.71 -1.04
C VAL A 142 -17.21 2.68 -1.90
N THR A 143 -16.53 2.08 -2.88
CA THR A 143 -17.12 1.06 -3.77
C THR A 143 -17.57 -0.17 -3.00
N ALA A 144 -16.74 -0.68 -2.08
CA ALA A 144 -17.07 -1.81 -1.22
C ALA A 144 -18.26 -1.50 -0.31
N CYS A 145 -18.33 -0.29 0.26
CA CYS A 145 -19.47 0.17 1.04
C CYS A 145 -20.77 0.18 0.22
N LEU A 146 -20.73 0.69 -1.02
CA LEU A 146 -21.90 0.70 -1.91
C LEU A 146 -22.35 -0.72 -2.29
N ALA A 147 -21.40 -1.61 -2.60
CA ALA A 147 -21.70 -3.00 -2.92
C ALA A 147 -22.33 -3.72 -1.73
N GLU A 148 -21.80 -3.50 -0.52
CA GLU A 148 -22.34 -4.08 0.71
C GLU A 148 -23.73 -3.53 1.05
N ARG A 149 -23.96 -2.22 0.85
CA ARG A 149 -25.30 -1.63 1.00
C ARG A 149 -26.31 -2.28 0.06
N LYS A 150 -25.92 -2.58 -1.18
CA LYS A 150 -26.78 -3.30 -2.13
C LYS A 150 -27.04 -4.72 -1.67
N ARG A 151 -26.03 -5.44 -1.19
CA ARG A 151 -26.19 -6.81 -0.63
C ARG A 151 -27.16 -6.82 0.55
N LEU A 152 -26.98 -5.91 1.51
CA LEU A 152 -27.84 -5.81 2.69
C LEU A 152 -29.29 -5.42 2.34
N LYS A 153 -29.47 -4.56 1.34
CA LYS A 153 -30.81 -4.22 0.83
C LYS A 153 -31.53 -5.45 0.28
N VAL A 154 -30.87 -6.22 -0.59
CA VAL A 154 -31.45 -7.45 -1.17
C VAL A 154 -31.70 -8.49 -0.09
N ALA A 155 -30.79 -8.66 0.88
CA ALA A 155 -31.00 -9.57 2.00
C ALA A 155 -32.26 -9.21 2.81
N ARG A 156 -32.46 -7.92 3.10
CA ARG A 156 -33.66 -7.43 3.82
C ARG A 156 -34.95 -7.66 3.03
N GLU A 157 -34.93 -7.37 1.72
CA GLU A 157 -36.10 -7.55 0.85
C GLU A 157 -36.53 -9.01 0.73
N ASN A 158 -35.58 -9.95 0.80
CA ASN A 158 -35.84 -11.39 0.76
C ASN A 158 -36.03 -12.02 2.15
N GLN A 159 -36.13 -11.20 3.21
CA GLN A 159 -36.28 -11.65 4.61
C GLN A 159 -35.18 -12.65 5.05
N ILE A 160 -33.98 -12.49 4.51
CA ILE A 160 -32.83 -13.34 4.80
C ILE A 160 -32.16 -12.84 6.08
N PHE A 161 -32.42 -13.52 7.20
CA PHE A 161 -31.84 -13.21 8.52
C PHE A 161 -30.91 -14.31 9.05
N GLY A 162 -30.84 -15.48 8.39
CA GLY A 162 -29.98 -16.58 8.80
C GLY A 162 -28.51 -16.35 8.46
N LYS A 163 -27.60 -16.81 9.33
CA LYS A 163 -26.14 -16.78 9.09
C LYS A 163 -25.68 -17.66 7.91
N SER A 164 -26.51 -18.62 7.49
CA SER A 164 -26.19 -19.61 6.45
C SER A 164 -26.96 -19.39 5.14
N ASP A 165 -27.78 -18.36 5.06
CA ASP A 165 -28.62 -18.11 3.91
C ASP A 165 -27.83 -17.41 2.80
N THR A 166 -28.06 -17.86 1.57
CA THR A 166 -27.41 -17.28 0.38
C THR A 166 -28.26 -16.12 -0.14
N VAL A 167 -27.68 -14.93 -0.18
CA VAL A 167 -28.33 -13.76 -0.79
C VAL A 167 -28.39 -14.00 -2.31
N PRO A 168 -29.57 -13.82 -2.96
CA PRO A 168 -29.76 -14.05 -4.40
C PRO A 168 -29.15 -12.91 -5.23
N LEU A 169 -27.88 -12.61 -4.98
CA LEU A 169 -27.09 -11.61 -5.66
C LEU A 169 -25.81 -12.28 -6.16
N THR A 170 -25.45 -12.03 -7.41
CA THR A 170 -24.25 -12.62 -8.01
C THR A 170 -22.98 -12.13 -7.32
N ILE A 171 -22.02 -13.03 -7.14
CA ILE A 171 -20.68 -12.74 -6.63
C ILE A 171 -19.96 -11.62 -7.42
N PHE A 172 -20.28 -11.43 -8.70
CA PHE A 172 -19.66 -10.40 -9.55
C PHE A 172 -19.95 -8.97 -9.12
N ILE A 173 -20.94 -8.73 -8.25
CA ILE A 173 -21.18 -7.38 -7.70
C ILE A 173 -19.95 -6.81 -6.98
N PHE A 174 -19.10 -7.69 -6.45
CA PHE A 174 -17.88 -7.33 -5.76
C PHE A 174 -16.66 -7.24 -6.68
N LEU A 175 -16.75 -7.72 -7.92
CA LEU A 175 -15.64 -7.69 -8.89
C LEU A 175 -15.01 -6.29 -9.07
N PRO A 176 -15.79 -5.18 -9.11
CA PRO A 176 -15.21 -3.84 -9.22
C PRO A 176 -14.25 -3.49 -8.08
N GLN A 177 -14.57 -3.85 -6.83
CA GLN A 177 -13.69 -3.54 -5.69
C GLN A 177 -12.41 -4.37 -5.72
N PHE A 178 -12.48 -5.65 -6.13
CA PHE A 178 -11.30 -6.50 -6.26
C PHE A 178 -10.39 -6.03 -7.41
N GLY A 179 -10.97 -5.66 -8.56
CA GLY A 179 -10.19 -5.09 -9.67
C GLY A 179 -9.49 -3.78 -9.28
N LEU A 180 -10.21 -2.89 -8.59
CA LEU A 180 -9.65 -1.64 -8.08
C LEU A 180 -8.53 -1.87 -7.06
N VAL A 181 -8.67 -2.85 -6.15
CA VAL A 181 -7.59 -3.24 -5.21
C VAL A 181 -6.33 -3.62 -5.98
N GLY A 182 -6.43 -4.48 -7.00
CA GLY A 182 -5.27 -4.88 -7.80
C GLY A 182 -4.58 -3.69 -8.47
N ILE A 183 -5.37 -2.73 -8.98
CA ILE A 183 -4.83 -1.49 -9.54
C ILE A 183 -4.13 -0.67 -8.46
N ALA A 184 -4.76 -0.42 -7.30
CA ALA A 184 -4.20 0.39 -6.23
C ALA A 184 -2.90 -0.20 -5.67
N ASP A 185 -2.86 -1.51 -5.44
CA ASP A 185 -1.69 -2.22 -4.91
C ASP A 185 -0.48 -2.10 -5.86
N ALA A 186 -0.69 -2.08 -7.17
CA ALA A 186 0.38 -1.86 -8.15
C ALA A 186 1.04 -0.46 -8.02
N PHE A 187 0.32 0.52 -7.48
CA PHE A 187 0.88 1.85 -7.18
C PHE A 187 1.49 1.89 -5.78
N VAL A 188 0.78 1.38 -4.77
CA VAL A 188 1.21 1.46 -3.36
C VAL A 188 2.40 0.55 -3.07
N GLU A 189 2.32 -0.75 -3.38
CA GLU A 189 3.34 -1.71 -2.95
C GLU A 189 4.68 -1.45 -3.64
N VAL A 190 4.65 -1.15 -4.94
CA VAL A 190 5.88 -0.79 -5.67
C VAL A 190 6.49 0.51 -5.14
N ALA A 191 5.66 1.55 -4.91
CA ALA A 191 6.17 2.81 -4.36
C ALA A 191 6.72 2.65 -2.95
N LYS A 192 6.06 1.86 -2.10
CA LYS A 192 6.49 1.56 -0.72
C LYS A 192 7.84 0.86 -0.73
N LEU A 193 7.98 -0.20 -1.54
CA LEU A 193 9.20 -0.99 -1.64
C LEU A 193 10.37 -0.14 -2.17
N GLU A 194 10.18 0.57 -3.29
CA GLU A 194 11.21 1.43 -3.87
C GLU A 194 11.61 2.58 -2.93
N LEU A 195 10.63 3.19 -2.25
CA LEU A 195 10.91 4.27 -1.30
C LEU A 195 11.71 3.76 -0.12
N PHE A 196 11.37 2.57 0.38
CA PHE A 196 12.10 1.97 1.48
C PHE A 196 13.55 1.65 1.07
N TYR A 197 13.77 1.02 -0.09
CA TYR A 197 15.12 0.71 -0.55
C TYR A 197 15.97 1.93 -0.88
N ASP A 198 15.35 3.00 -1.42
CA ASP A 198 16.07 4.24 -1.75
C ASP A 198 16.39 5.09 -0.52
N GLN A 199 15.52 5.10 0.49
CA GLN A 199 15.64 5.99 1.65
C GLN A 199 16.17 5.31 2.91
N ALA A 200 16.16 3.98 3.02
CA ALA A 200 16.73 3.30 4.17
C ALA A 200 18.27 3.34 4.15
N PRO A 201 18.92 3.55 5.29
CA PRO A 201 20.36 3.35 5.43
C PRO A 201 20.78 1.95 4.98
N GLU A 202 21.95 1.82 4.33
CA GLU A 202 22.49 0.52 3.88
C GLU A 202 22.48 -0.54 5.00
N SER A 203 22.86 -0.14 6.21
CA SER A 203 22.91 -0.97 7.43
C SER A 203 21.52 -1.39 7.96
N MET A 204 20.44 -0.73 7.52
CA MET A 204 19.09 -0.86 8.07
C MET A 204 18.05 -1.31 7.03
N LYS A 205 18.47 -1.64 5.80
CA LYS A 205 17.58 -2.10 4.72
C LYS A 205 16.81 -3.39 5.06
N SER A 206 17.30 -4.22 5.98
CA SER A 206 16.59 -5.43 6.43
C SER A 206 15.38 -5.13 7.32
N LEU A 207 15.32 -3.96 7.95
CA LEU A 207 14.24 -3.61 8.90
C LEU A 207 12.90 -3.31 8.23
N GLY A 208 12.87 -3.02 6.93
CA GLY A 208 11.60 -2.76 6.21
C GLY A 208 11.10 -3.92 5.36
N THR A 209 11.78 -5.06 5.38
CA THR A 209 11.33 -6.30 4.71
C THR A 209 10.57 -7.25 5.65
N SER A 210 10.32 -6.86 6.91
CA SER A 210 9.58 -7.63 7.91
C SER A 210 8.15 -7.13 8.09
#